data_AF-A0A4R6KTJ9-F1
#
_entry.id   AF-A0A4R6KTJ9-F1
#
_cell.length_a   1.000
_cell.length_b   1.000
_cell.length_c   1.000
_cell.angle_alpha   90.00
_cell.angle_beta   90.00
_cell.angle_gamma   90.00
#
_symmetry.space_group_name_H-M   'P 1'
#
loop_
_entity.id
_entity.type
_entity.pdbx_description
1 polymer ?
#
loop_
_entity_poly.entity_id
_entity_poly.type
_entity_poly.pdbx_seq_one_letter_code
_entity_poly.pdbx_strand_id
1 'polypeptide(L)' 'MNLKVRIVHCGCAGGRHWYADIDDVDDPQPDDPFWYVDGCESQARALEVACGELLVLSSKVYRGDYLPRVLESV' A
#
# COMPACT_ATOMS: atom_id res chain seq x y z
N MET A 1 -6.75 1.78 14.47
CA MET A 1 -6.08 1.52 13.20
C MET A 1 -5.72 0.05 13.15
N ASN A 2 -6.33 -0.67 12.22
CA ASN A 2 -6.08 -2.09 11.97
C ASN A 2 -5.28 -2.20 10.67
N LEU A 3 -3.98 -1.91 10.76
CA LEU A 3 -3.11 -1.79 9.58
C LEU A 3 -2.88 -3.16 8.92
N LYS A 4 -3.06 -3.23 7.61
CA LYS A 4 -2.84 -4.41 6.79
C LYS A 4 -2.02 -4.06 5.57
N VAL A 5 -1.16 -5.00 5.18
CA VAL A 5 -0.51 -5.01 3.87
C VAL A 5 -1.25 -5.98 2.97
N ARG A 6 -1.57 -5.56 1.75
CA ARG A 6 -2.08 -6.46 0.70
C ARG A 6 -1.05 -6.55 -0.41
N ILE A 7 -0.91 -7.75 -0.97
CA ILE A 7 -0.12 -8.01 -2.18
C ILE A 7 -1.05 -8.75 -3.13
N VAL A 8 -1.27 -8.17 -4.30
CA VAL A 8 -2.25 -8.63 -5.28
C VAL A 8 -1.57 -8.79 -6.63
N HIS A 9 -1.90 -9.87 -7.33
CA HIS A 9 -1.50 -10.04 -8.72
C HIS A 9 -2.62 -9.52 -9.61
N CYS A 10 -2.41 -8.34 -10.18
CA CYS A 10 -3.39 -7.61 -10.96
C CYS A 10 -3.28 -8.01 -12.44
N GLY A 11 -4.42 -8.33 -13.04
CA GLY A 11 -4.56 -8.64 -14.47
C GLY A 11 -5.14 -7.49 -15.29
N CYS A 12 -5.13 -6.27 -14.76
CA CYS A 12 -5.76 -5.09 -15.35
C CYS A 12 -4.89 -4.52 -16.49
N ALA A 13 -5.50 -3.75 -17.41
CA ALA A 13 -4.82 -2.95 -18.43
C ALA A 13 -3.90 -3.71 -19.42
N GLY A 14 -4.17 -4.99 -19.70
CA GLY A 14 -3.47 -5.75 -20.75
C GLY A 14 -2.10 -6.31 -20.35
N GLY A 15 -1.75 -6.26 -19.06
CA GLY A 15 -0.55 -6.88 -18.49
C GLY A 15 -0.85 -7.66 -17.21
N ARG A 16 0.11 -8.47 -16.77
CA ARG A 16 0.12 -9.11 -15.45
C ARG A 16 1.21 -8.44 -14.63
N HIS A 17 0.83 -7.80 -13.53
CA HIS A 17 1.76 -7.11 -12.65
C HIS A 17 1.39 -7.34 -11.19
N TRP A 18 2.35 -7.09 -10.30
CA TRP A 18 2.13 -7.14 -8.87
C TRP A 18 1.84 -5.74 -8.33
N TYR A 19 0.85 -5.67 -7.47
CA TYR A 19 0.41 -4.49 -6.75
C TYR A 19 0.56 -4.76 -5.26
N ALA A 20 0.87 -3.72 -4.47
CA ALA A 20 0.77 -3.79 -3.02
C ALA A 20 0.24 -2.48 -2.45
N ASP A 21 -0.49 -2.59 -1.34
CA ASP A 21 -0.97 -1.45 -0.57
C ASP A 21 -0.77 -1.66 0.93
N ILE A 22 -0.83 -0.55 1.65
CA ILE A 22 -0.89 -0.50 3.11
C ILE A 22 -2.09 0.35 3.49
N ASP A 23 -3.03 -0.24 4.22
CA ASP A 23 -4.29 0.40 4.55
C ASP A 23 -4.87 -0.05 5.91
N ASP A 24 -5.87 0.67 6.40
CA ASP A 24 -6.68 0.27 7.55
C ASP A 24 -7.79 -0.69 7.09
N VAL A 25 -7.85 -1.88 7.68
CA VAL A 25 -8.90 -2.88 7.39
C VAL A 25 -10.29 -2.37 7.74
N ASP A 26 -10.36 -1.48 8.73
CA ASP A 26 -11.62 -0.91 9.18
C ASP A 26 -12.00 0.35 8.38
N ASP A 27 -11.24 0.72 7.33
CA ASP A 27 -11.60 1.83 6.46
C ASP A 27 -12.84 1.50 5.62
N PRO A 28 -13.94 2.28 5.76
CA PRO A 28 -15.09 2.16 4.86
C PRO A 28 -14.78 2.55 3.41
N GLN A 29 -13.69 3.28 3.15
CA GLN A 29 -13.26 3.71 1.82
C GLN A 29 -12.01 2.92 1.40
N PRO A 30 -12.14 1.91 0.52
CA PRO A 30 -11.01 1.06 0.13
C PRO A 30 -10.13 1.66 -0.98
N ASP A 31 -10.46 2.87 -1.44
CA ASP A 31 -9.84 3.58 -2.58
C ASP A 31 -8.79 4.63 -2.17
N ASP A 32 -8.61 4.90 -0.87
CA ASP A 32 -7.62 5.85 -0.36
C ASP A 32 -6.63 5.23 0.65
N PRO A 33 -5.82 4.23 0.23
CA PRO A 33 -4.86 3.61 1.13
C PRO A 33 -3.82 4.64 1.62
N PHE A 34 -3.16 4.36 2.75
CA PHE A 34 -2.04 5.19 3.21
C PHE A 34 -0.86 5.18 2.24
N TRP A 35 -0.73 4.11 1.47
CA TRP A 35 0.28 3.94 0.45
C TRP A 35 -0.07 2.79 -0.50
N TYR A 36 0.36 2.89 -1.75
CA TYR A 36 0.36 1.78 -2.68
C TYR A 36 1.53 1.83 -3.66
N VAL A 37 1.81 0.69 -4.29
CA VAL A 37 2.67 0.57 -5.45
C VAL A 37 1.98 -0.32 -6.48
N ASP A 38 2.10 0.05 -7.75
CA ASP A 38 1.60 -0.72 -8.87
C ASP A 38 2.74 -1.04 -9.86
N GLY A 39 2.54 -2.03 -10.73
CA GLY A 39 3.48 -2.35 -11.80
C GLY A 39 4.73 -3.11 -11.36
N CYS A 40 4.73 -3.77 -10.19
CA CYS A 40 5.88 -4.55 -9.74
C CYS A 40 6.09 -5.80 -10.61
N GLU A 41 7.34 -6.05 -10.98
CA GLU A 41 7.74 -7.16 -11.86
C GLU A 41 7.57 -8.55 -11.20
N SER A 42 7.56 -8.61 -9.87
CA SER A 42 7.40 -9.86 -9.12
C SER A 42 6.73 -9.67 -7.76
N GLN A 43 6.18 -10.76 -7.21
CA GLN A 43 5.60 -10.79 -5.87
C GLN A 43 6.62 -10.40 -4.79
N ALA A 44 7.86 -10.91 -4.92
CA ALA A 44 8.93 -10.59 -3.99
C ALA A 44 9.24 -9.10 -3.99
N ARG A 45 9.28 -8.47 -5.18
CA ARG A 45 9.50 -7.03 -5.28
C ARG A 45 8.40 -6.23 -4.60
N ALA A 46 7.14 -6.58 -4.83
CA ALA A 46 6.00 -5.93 -4.18
C ALA A 46 6.07 -6.06 -2.64
N LEU A 47 6.42 -7.24 -2.13
CA LEU A 47 6.60 -7.50 -0.70
C LEU A 47 7.75 -6.68 -0.11
N GLU A 48 8.91 -6.66 -0.75
CA GLU A 48 10.08 -5.90 -0.28
C GLU A 48 9.80 -4.40 -0.17
N VAL A 49 9.15 -3.84 -1.19
CA VAL A 49 8.79 -2.41 -1.20
C VAL A 49 7.77 -2.12 -0.10
N ALA A 50 6.74 -2.96 0.07
CA ALA A 50 5.76 -2.80 1.14
C ALA A 50 6.38 -2.88 2.54
N CYS A 51 7.31 -3.81 2.77
CA CYS A 51 8.08 -3.88 4.02
C CYS A 51 8.92 -2.63 4.26
N GLY A 52 9.54 -2.08 3.20
CA GLY A 52 10.29 -0.82 3.28
C GLY A 52 9.40 0.35 3.69
N GLU A 53 8.22 0.47 3.09
CA GLU A 53 7.27 1.54 3.43
C GLU A 53 6.69 1.36 4.83
N LEU A 54 6.42 0.12 5.28
CA LEU A 54 6.00 -0.14 6.66
C LEU A 54 6.99 0.42 7.69
N LEU A 55 8.30 0.33 7.43
CA LEU A 55 9.32 0.92 8.30
C LEU A 55 9.25 2.46 8.31
N VAL A 56 8.98 3.08 7.16
CA VAL A 56 8.77 4.53 7.05
C VAL A 56 7.54 4.97 7.83
N LEU A 57 6.41 4.28 7.65
CA LEU A 57 5.17 4.55 8.38
C LEU A 57 5.35 4.33 9.89
N SER A 58 6.04 3.27 10.30
CA SER A 58 6.37 3.02 11.71
C SER A 58 7.15 4.18 12.33
N SER A 59 8.14 4.74 11.60
CA SER A 59 8.86 5.92 12.07
C SER A 59 7.98 7.16 12.19
N LYS A 60 7.01 7.37 11.29
CA LYS A 60 6.06 8.49 11.36
C LYS A 60 5.15 8.34 12.58
N VAL A 61 4.58 7.16 12.77
CA VAL A 61 3.74 6.84 13.94
C VAL A 61 4.51 7.03 15.24
N TYR A 62 5.76 6.58 15.31
CA TYR A 62 6.61 6.76 16.50
C TYR A 62 6.84 8.24 16.86
N ARG A 63 6.92 9.12 15.87
CA ARG A 63 7.06 10.58 16.06
C ARG A 63 5.74 11.27 16.41
N GLY A 64 4.61 10.55 16.34
CA GLY A 64 3.28 11.13 16.48
C GLY A 64 2.79 11.86 15.23
N ASP A 65 3.41 11.60 14.07
CA ASP A 65 3.01 12.21 12.80
C ASP A 65 1.67 11.63 12.31
N TYR A 66 0.91 12.44 11.59
CA TYR A 66 -0.28 11.99 10.86
C TYR A 66 0.12 11.20 9.61
N LEU A 67 -0.59 10.10 9.32
CA LEU A 67 -0.40 9.31 8.09
C LEU A 67 -1.35 9.83 7.00
N PRO A 68 -0.85 10.49 5.95
CA PRO A 68 -1.71 10.96 4.86
C PRO A 68 -2.26 9.79 4.06
N ARG A 69 -3.53 9.91 3.65
CA ARG A 69 -4.21 9.04 2.69
C ARG A 69 -3.77 9.40 1.27
N VAL A 70 -3.62 8.42 0.39
CA VAL A 70 -3.37 8.64 -1.03
C VAL A 70 -4.69 8.60 -1.78
N LEU A 71 -5.21 9.77 -2.15
CA LEU A 71 -6.38 9.85 -3.03
C LEU A 71 -5.91 9.59 -4.47
N GLU A 72 -6.45 8.58 -5.14
CA GLU A 72 -6.37 8.55 -6.60
C GLU A 72 -7.12 9.77 -7.14
N SER A 73 -6.40 10.68 -7.81
CA SER A 73 -7.04 11.80 -8.51
C SER A 73 -7.87 11.25 -9.65
N VAL A 74 -9.20 11.35 -9.52
CA VAL A 74 -10.21 11.07 -10.56
C VAL A 74 -9.95 11.76 -11.88
#